data_AF-A0A2E2Q782-F1
#
_entry.id   AF-A0A2E2Q782-F1
#
_cell.length_a   1.000
_cell.length_b   1.000
_cell.length_c   1.000
_cell.angle_alpha   90.00
_cell.angle_beta   90.00
_cell.angle_gamma   90.00
#
_symmetry.space_group_name_H-M   'P 1'
#
loop_
_entity.id
_entity.type
_entity.pdbx_description
1 polymer ?
#
loop_
_entity_poly.entity_id
_entity_poly.type
_entity_poly.pdbx_seq_one_letter_code
_entity_poly.pdbx_strand_id
1 'polypeptide(L)'
;MGDDVAAMDALFAPGPATVRGDPSGLVVGHQQIHDFRVGRGGAPPRRVVDVHVQRLGPDAAVVVAVTARLQGGQGLQTQVWRRSDVHPGPAGWAVVAAHVS
;
A
#
# COMPACT_ATOMS: atom_id res chain seq x y z
N MET A 1 1.82 8.98 -14.64
CA MET A 1 1.82 9.22 -13.19
C MET A 1 3.10 8.58 -12.67
N GLY A 2 4.02 9.38 -12.14
CA GLY A 2 5.37 8.93 -11.78
C GLY A 2 5.34 7.93 -10.63
N ASP A 3 6.25 6.97 -10.66
CA ASP A 3 6.51 6.07 -9.54
C ASP A 3 7.22 6.87 -8.44
N ASP A 4 6.46 7.67 -7.68
CA ASP A 4 6.98 8.44 -6.56
C ASP A 4 7.27 7.49 -5.39
N VAL A 5 8.39 6.78 -5.53
CA VAL A 5 8.86 5.79 -4.56
C VAL A 5 9.01 6.42 -3.18
N ALA A 6 9.49 7.67 -3.10
CA ALA A 6 9.68 8.36 -1.83
C ALA A 6 8.35 8.63 -1.12
N ALA A 7 7.35 9.16 -1.83
CA ALA A 7 6.03 9.38 -1.24
C ALA A 7 5.35 8.05 -0.84
N MET A 8 5.50 7.01 -1.67
CA MET A 8 4.95 5.69 -1.37
C MET A 8 5.62 5.03 -0.17
N ASP A 9 6.94 5.19 -0.02
CA ASP A 9 7.69 4.70 1.12
C ASP A 9 7.25 5.41 2.40
N ALA A 10 7.14 6.74 2.39
CA ALA A 10 6.71 7.53 3.54
C ALA A 10 5.31 7.16 4.06
N LEU A 11 4.46 6.57 3.22
CA LEU A 11 3.12 6.11 3.61
C LEU A 11 3.11 4.72 4.26
N PHE A 12 4.20 3.95 4.20
CA PHE A 12 4.29 2.67 4.90
C PHE A 12 4.76 2.88 6.34
N ALA A 13 4.18 2.13 7.27
CA ALA A 13 4.56 2.19 8.67
C ALA A 13 6.02 1.71 8.84
N PRO A 14 6.83 2.39 9.68
CA PRO A 14 8.20 1.98 9.91
C PRO A 14 8.27 0.69 10.71
N GLY A 15 9.45 0.07 10.71
CA GLY A 15 9.77 -1.06 11.57
C GLY A 15 9.48 -2.43 10.95
N PRO A 16 9.72 -3.50 11.73
CA PRO A 16 9.79 -4.88 11.21
C PRO A 16 8.42 -5.54 11.01
N ALA A 17 7.33 -4.94 11.51
CA ALA A 17 6.00 -5.56 11.51
C ALA A 17 5.18 -5.26 10.25
N THR A 18 5.59 -4.30 9.42
CA THR A 18 4.84 -3.89 8.23
C THR A 18 4.91 -4.94 7.15
N VAL A 19 3.77 -5.31 6.56
CA VAL A 19 3.72 -6.40 5.56
C VAL A 19 3.18 -5.94 4.22
N ARG A 20 3.71 -6.52 3.14
CA ARG A 20 3.23 -6.32 1.77
C ARG A 20 3.25 -7.65 1.02
N GLY A 21 2.07 -8.12 0.62
CA GLY A 21 1.90 -9.28 -0.25
C GLY A 21 1.53 -8.91 -1.69
N ASP A 22 2.00 -9.70 -2.65
CA ASP A 22 1.51 -9.73 -4.02
C ASP A 22 1.66 -11.15 -4.60
N PRO A 23 1.34 -11.42 -5.89
CA PRO A 23 1.45 -12.77 -6.45
C PRO A 23 2.87 -13.36 -6.42
N SER A 24 3.90 -12.54 -6.23
CA SER A 24 5.29 -12.99 -6.11
C SER A 24 5.68 -13.38 -4.68
N GLY A 25 4.81 -13.16 -3.69
CA GLY A 25 5.03 -13.56 -2.30
C GLY A 25 4.79 -12.44 -1.29
N LEU A 26 5.31 -12.66 -0.07
CA LEU A 26 5.17 -11.75 1.07
C LEU A 26 6.51 -11.10 1.42
N VAL A 27 6.50 -9.78 1.55
CA VAL A 27 7.61 -8.97 2.05
C VAL A 27 7.25 -8.44 3.45
N VAL A 28 8.17 -8.55 4.41
CA VAL A 28 7.97 -8.18 5.81
C VAL A 28 9.07 -7.21 6.24
N GLY A 29 8.67 -6.11 6.87
CA GLY A 29 9.52 -5.03 7.32
C GLY A 29 9.60 -3.86 6.33
N HIS A 30 9.62 -2.64 6.87
CA HIS A 30 9.68 -1.41 6.07
C HIS A 30 10.86 -1.39 5.11
N GLN A 31 12.07 -1.75 5.59
CA GLN A 31 13.28 -1.74 4.77
C GLN A 31 13.18 -2.72 3.59
N GLN A 32 12.66 -3.92 3.82
CA GLN A 32 12.49 -4.92 2.76
C GLN A 32 11.45 -4.45 1.73
N ILE A 33 10.40 -3.75 2.17
CA ILE A 33 9.41 -3.15 1.27
C ILE A 33 10.03 -2.03 0.44
N HIS A 34 10.88 -1.19 1.04
CA HIS A 34 11.65 -0.15 0.35
C HIS A 34 12.52 -0.77 -0.76
N ASP A 35 13.36 -1.74 -0.40
CA ASP A 35 14.29 -2.39 -1.33
C ASP A 35 13.53 -3.08 -2.48
N PHE A 36 12.40 -3.73 -2.17
CA PHE A 36 11.50 -4.32 -3.17
C PHE A 36 10.99 -3.27 -4.17
N ARG A 37 10.62 -2.07 -3.72
CA ARG A 37 10.10 -1.01 -4.61
C ARG A 37 11.17 -0.49 -5.55
N VAL A 38 12.35 -0.22 -5.03
CA VAL A 38 13.50 0.23 -5.82
C VAL A 38 13.84 -0.79 -6.90
N GLY A 39 13.82 -2.09 -6.58
CA GLY A 39 14.16 -3.15 -7.53
C GLY A 39 13.08 -3.48 -8.58
N ARG A 40 11.81 -3.14 -8.34
CA ARG A 40 10.69 -3.55 -9.21
C ARG A 40 10.63 -2.80 -10.55
N GLY A 41 11.19 -1.59 -10.63
CA GLY A 41 11.11 -0.75 -11.84
C GLY A 41 9.70 -0.21 -12.13
N GLY A 42 8.88 -0.03 -11.09
CA GLY A 42 7.53 0.52 -11.18
C GLY A 42 6.40 -0.49 -11.29
N ALA A 43 5.17 0.02 -11.24
CA ALA A 43 3.96 -0.75 -11.43
C ALA A 43 3.34 -0.51 -12.81
N PRO A 44 2.79 -1.54 -13.48
CA PRO A 44 2.06 -1.35 -14.73
C PRO A 44 0.92 -0.33 -14.58
N PRO A 45 0.66 0.53 -15.59
CA PRO A 45 -0.42 1.50 -15.54
C PRO A 45 -1.79 0.83 -15.32
N ARG A 46 -2.58 1.44 -14.45
CA ARG A 46 -3.93 0.98 -14.10
C ARG A 46 -4.81 2.16 -13.72
N ARG A 47 -6.13 2.00 -13.86
CA ARG A 47 -7.12 2.95 -13.38
C ARG A 47 -7.82 2.38 -12.15
N VAL A 48 -8.02 3.20 -11.12
CA VAL A 48 -8.91 2.86 -10.01
C VAL A 48 -10.35 2.93 -10.49
N VAL A 49 -11.09 1.83 -10.29
CA VAL A 49 -12.48 1.67 -10.74
C VAL A 49 -13.43 1.88 -9.56
N ASP A 50 -13.04 1.43 -8.38
CA ASP A 50 -13.84 1.56 -7.16
C ASP A 50 -12.92 1.63 -5.94
N VAL A 51 -13.41 2.27 -4.88
CA VAL A 51 -12.72 2.39 -3.59
C VAL A 51 -13.73 2.26 -2.46
N HIS A 52 -13.53 1.25 -1.61
CA HIS A 52 -14.25 1.10 -0.36
C HIS A 52 -13.33 1.42 0.80
N VAL A 53 -13.83 2.25 1.72
CA VAL A 53 -13.14 2.56 2.98
C VAL A 53 -14.02 2.06 4.12
N GLN A 54 -13.50 1.15 4.93
CA GLN A 54 -14.17 0.63 6.12
C GLN A 54 -13.36 1.00 7.36
N ARG A 55 -13.94 1.76 8.27
CA ARG A 55 -13.32 2.01 9.58
C ARG A 55 -13.37 0.74 10.42
N LEU A 56 -12.23 0.37 10.99
CA LEU A 56 -12.11 -0.72 11.97
C LEU A 56 -12.10 -0.19 13.41
N GLY A 57 -11.87 1.12 13.57
CA GLY A 57 -11.90 1.84 14.83
C GLY A 57 -11.59 3.34 14.63
N PRO A 58 -11.39 4.10 15.72
CA PRO A 58 -11.02 5.52 15.63
C PRO A 58 -9.78 5.77 14.78
N ASP A 59 -8.77 4.92 14.95
CA ASP A 59 -7.42 5.06 14.40
C ASP A 59 -7.02 3.90 13.48
N ALA A 60 -8.00 3.18 12.93
CA ALA A 60 -7.75 2.07 12.01
C ALA A 60 -8.81 2.01 10.91
N ALA A 61 -8.37 1.74 9.68
CA ALA A 61 -9.25 1.56 8.52
C ALA A 61 -8.69 0.53 7.54
N VAL A 62 -9.58 -0.15 6.84
CA VAL A 62 -9.27 -0.90 5.63
C VAL A 62 -9.70 -0.09 4.42
N VAL A 63 -8.83 -0.05 3.42
CA VAL A 63 -9.10 0.53 2.09
C VAL A 63 -8.97 -0.60 1.08
N VAL A 64 -10.03 -0.85 0.32
CA VAL A 64 -10.03 -1.81 -0.78
C VAL A 64 -10.31 -1.06 -2.07
N ALA A 65 -9.38 -1.13 -3.01
CA ALA A 65 -9.51 -0.52 -4.33
C ALA A 65 -9.57 -1.60 -5.42
N VAL A 66 -10.54 -1.47 -6.32
CA VAL A 66 -10.60 -2.23 -7.57
C VAL A 66 -9.84 -1.45 -8.63
N THR A 67 -8.97 -2.12 -9.37
CA THR A 67 -8.18 -1.51 -10.45
C THR A 67 -8.41 -2.23 -11.77
N ALA A 68 -8.51 -1.49 -12.86
CA ALA A 68 -8.53 -2.03 -14.22
C ALA A 68 -7.15 -1.84 -14.87
N ARG A 69 -6.59 -2.91 -15.42
CA ARG A 69 -5.34 -2.87 -16.19
C ARG A 69 -5.65 -2.45 -17.62
N LEU A 70 -4.74 -1.73 -18.28
CA LEU A 70 -4.95 -1.27 -19.66
C LEU A 70 -5.14 -2.43 -20.65
N GLN A 71 -4.52 -3.58 -20.41
CA GLN A 71 -4.62 -4.78 -21.26
C GLN A 71 -5.81 -5.69 -20.89
N GLY A 72 -6.70 -5.23 -20.02
CA GLY A 72 -7.84 -6.01 -19.53
C GLY A 72 -7.57 -6.76 -18.22
N GLY A 73 -8.66 -7.22 -17.60
CA GLY A 73 -8.65 -7.81 -16.27
C GLY A 73 -8.77 -6.78 -15.14
N GLN A 74 -9.16 -7.28 -13.98
CA GLN A 74 -9.27 -6.51 -12.74
C GLN A 74 -8.16 -6.94 -11.77
N GLY A 75 -7.71 -5.99 -10.97
CA GLY A 75 -6.86 -6.25 -9.81
C GLY A 75 -7.50 -5.68 -8.55
N LEU A 76 -7.16 -6.28 -7.42
CA LEU A 76 -7.56 -5.81 -6.10
C LEU A 76 -6.34 -5.32 -5.34
N GLN A 77 -6.47 -4.17 -4.69
CA GLN A 77 -5.51 -3.66 -3.74
C GLN A 77 -6.20 -3.47 -2.40
N THR A 78 -5.76 -4.19 -1.38
CA THR A 78 -6.22 -4.05 0.00
C THR A 78 -5.11 -3.43 0.84
N GLN A 79 -5.45 -2.43 1.65
CA GLN A 79 -4.53 -1.79 2.59
C GLN A 79 -5.20 -1.67 3.96
N VAL A 80 -4.46 -2.01 5.01
CA VAL A 80 -4.81 -1.66 6.39
C VAL A 80 -4.00 -0.44 6.77
N TRP A 81 -4.71 0.59 7.21
CA TRP A 81 -4.18 1.86 7.65
C TRP A 81 -4.34 1.99 9.16
N ARG A 82 -3.32 2.50 9.83
CA ARG A 82 -3.39 2.91 11.24
C ARG A 82 -2.91 4.34 11.39
N ARG A 83 -3.56 5.07 12.30
CA ARG A 83 -3.11 6.39 12.71
C ARG A 83 -2.17 6.25 13.90
N SER A 84 -1.03 6.94 13.86
CA SER A 84 -0.21 7.20 15.04
C SER A 84 0.15 8.68 15.09
N ASP A 85 0.39 9.15 16.30
CA ASP A 85 0.89 10.48 16.62
C ASP A 85 2.37 10.67 16.23
N VAL A 86 3.10 9.56 16.04
CA VAL A 86 4.54 9.55 15.73
C VAL A 86 4.88 9.32 14.26
N HIS A 87 3.91 9.01 13.39
CA HIS A 87 4.18 8.76 11.96
C HIS A 87 4.13 10.06 11.13
N PRO A 88 5.13 10.33 10.27
CA PRO A 88 5.17 11.56 9.47
C PRO A 88 4.15 11.63 8.31
N GLY A 89 3.35 10.58 8.11
CA GLY A 89 2.32 10.56 7.07
C GLY A 89 1.21 11.61 7.30
N PRO A 90 0.39 11.91 6.27
CA PRO A 90 -0.70 12.87 6.39
C PRO A 90 -1.64 12.52 7.55
N ALA A 91 -1.79 13.46 8.48
CA ALA A 91 -2.58 13.29 9.71
C ALA A 91 -2.20 12.06 10.57
N GLY A 92 -0.98 11.54 10.44
CA GLY A 92 -0.47 10.41 11.22
C GLY A 92 -0.81 9.03 10.65
N TRP A 93 -1.40 8.94 9.46
CA TRP A 93 -1.80 7.65 8.88
C TRP A 93 -0.65 6.95 8.16
N ALA A 94 -0.55 5.64 8.38
CA ALA A 94 0.41 4.75 7.75
C ALA A 94 -0.22 3.42 7.35
N VAL A 95 0.23 2.84 6.23
CA VAL A 95 -0.08 1.49 5.80
C VAL A 95 0.71 0.50 6.65
N VAL A 96 0.02 -0.35 7.40
CA VAL A 96 0.64 -1.41 8.22
C VAL A 96 0.60 -2.78 7.53
N ALA A 97 -0.33 -2.96 6.59
CA ALA A 97 -0.43 -4.15 5.77
C ALA A 97 -0.98 -3.80 4.39
N ALA A 98 -0.45 -4.42 3.34
CA ALA A 98 -0.97 -4.31 1.98
C ALA A 98 -0.99 -5.66 1.27
N HIS A 99 -2.00 -5.89 0.43
CA HIS A 99 -2.08 -7.02 -0.48
C HIS A 99 -2.52 -6.54 -1.86
N VAL A 100 -1.90 -7.07 -2.92
CA VAL A 100 -2.26 -6.79 -4.32
C VAL A 100 -2.42 -8.11 -5.07
N SER A 101 -3.49 -8.26 -5.86
CA SER A 101 -3.75 -9.43 -6.72
C SER A 101 -4.29 -9.02 -8.09
#